data_AF-A0AA43J9R2-F1
#
_entry.id   AF-A0AA43J9R2-F1
#
_cell.length_a   1.000
_cell.length_b   1.000
_cell.length_c   1.000
_cell.angle_alpha   90.00
_cell.angle_beta   90.00
_cell.angle_gamma   90.00
#
_symmetry.space_group_name_H-M   'P 1'
#
loop_
_entity.id
_entity.type
_entity.pdbx_description
1 polymer ?
#
loop_
_entity_poly.entity_id
_entity_poly.type
_entity_poly.pdbx_seq_one_letter_code
_entity_poly.pdbx_strand_id
1 'polypeptide(L)'
;MRISGSHITAGLMMGLLVAGLALADQPARQMPYGHGADTKLPNGVIGISLHVGAERIGDPAILYVGMVHPEGPAHKAGLRHGDELVSVDGMPVKGKSYEEVVTMIRGEAGTVVKVEAKDEKGLHALSIERVAGDKLPRGPSGSHGNQAP
;
A
#
# COMPACT_ATOMS: atom_id res chain seq x y z
N MET A 1 -4.27 -60.37 -5.24
CA MET A 1 -4.24 -59.16 -4.36
C MET A 1 -2.79 -58.98 -3.94
N ARG A 2 -1.99 -57.99 -4.40
CA ARG A 2 -2.02 -56.55 -4.00
C ARG A 2 -2.03 -56.47 -2.46
N ILE A 3 -1.09 -55.87 -1.70
CA ILE A 3 -0.18 -54.73 -1.94
C ILE A 3 0.96 -54.73 -0.88
N SER A 4 2.18 -54.37 -1.30
CA SER A 4 3.22 -53.52 -0.65
C SER A 4 3.67 -53.75 0.80
N GLY A 5 4.95 -54.15 0.96
CA GLY A 5 6.10 -53.23 0.99
C GLY A 5 6.41 -52.53 2.31
N SER A 6 7.66 -52.68 2.79
CA SER A 6 8.39 -51.68 3.58
C SER A 6 9.89 -52.03 3.58
N HIS A 7 10.69 -51.20 2.89
CA HIS A 7 12.14 -51.20 3.02
C HIS A 7 12.52 -50.36 4.26
N ILE A 8 13.33 -50.94 5.13
CA ILE A 8 14.03 -50.25 6.21
C ILE A 8 15.51 -50.42 5.90
N THR A 9 16.27 -49.32 5.81
CA THR A 9 17.57 -49.18 6.49
C THR A 9 18.02 -47.72 6.38
N ALA A 10 18.33 -47.19 7.55
CA ALA A 10 18.74 -45.84 7.84
C ALA A 10 20.10 -45.50 7.23
N GLY A 11 20.20 -44.29 6.69
CA GLY A 11 21.45 -43.62 6.38
C GLY A 11 21.47 -42.27 7.07
N LEU A 12 22.68 -41.84 7.43
CA LEU A 12 23.09 -40.52 7.89
C LEU A 12 23.14 -40.31 9.43
N MET A 13 24.33 -40.53 9.97
CA MET A 13 24.78 -39.91 11.22
C MET A 13 25.99 -39.02 10.95
N MET A 14 26.00 -37.92 11.69
CA MET A 14 27.09 -36.99 11.98
C MET A 14 27.42 -35.87 10.99
N GLY A 15 26.97 -34.69 11.41
CA GLY A 15 27.73 -33.46 11.27
C GLY A 15 26.82 -32.25 11.48
N LEU A 16 26.99 -31.52 12.61
CA LEU A 16 27.51 -30.15 12.60
C LEU A 16 27.28 -29.45 13.96
N LEU A 17 28.40 -28.96 14.51
CA LEU A 17 28.64 -27.89 15.50
C LEU A 17 27.53 -27.43 16.47
N VAL A 18 27.90 -27.46 17.76
CA VAL A 18 27.29 -26.67 18.84
C VAL A 18 27.56 -25.17 18.61
N ALA A 19 26.49 -24.38 18.72
CA ALA A 19 26.43 -22.95 18.53
C ALA A 19 27.30 -22.16 19.51
N GLY A 20 28.12 -21.25 18.98
CA GLY A 20 28.75 -20.17 19.73
C GLY A 20 27.72 -19.08 20.03
N LEU A 21 27.50 -18.81 21.32
CA LEU A 21 26.66 -17.73 21.82
C LEU A 21 27.38 -16.39 21.61
N ALA A 22 27.00 -15.66 20.56
CA ALA A 22 27.38 -14.26 20.39
C ALA A 22 26.12 -13.39 20.59
N LEU A 23 25.98 -12.81 21.79
CA LEU A 23 25.08 -11.70 22.03
C LEU A 23 25.65 -10.46 21.31
N ALA A 24 25.34 -10.33 20.03
CA ALA A 24 25.50 -9.08 19.32
C ALA A 24 24.35 -8.16 19.74
N ASP A 25 24.68 -7.16 20.55
CA ASP A 25 23.92 -5.92 20.66
C ASP A 25 23.77 -5.35 19.25
N GLN A 26 22.62 -5.60 18.62
CA GLN A 26 22.31 -5.05 17.30
C GLN A 26 21.81 -3.62 17.54
N PRO A 27 22.58 -2.56 17.22
CA PRO A 27 22.01 -1.23 17.21
C PRO A 27 20.83 -1.26 16.25
N ALA A 28 19.67 -0.81 16.73
CA ALA A 28 18.45 -0.68 15.96
C ALA A 28 18.81 -0.22 14.55
N ARG A 29 18.61 -1.09 13.55
CA ARG A 29 18.73 -0.70 12.16
C ARG A 29 17.85 0.53 12.03
N GLN A 30 18.47 1.68 11.82
CA GLN A 30 17.78 2.86 11.33
C GLN A 30 17.18 2.41 10.01
N MET A 31 15.90 2.03 10.03
CA MET A 31 15.14 1.93 8.80
C MET A 31 15.16 3.34 8.23
N PRO A 32 15.67 3.52 7.00
CA PRO A 32 15.67 4.84 6.40
C PRO A 32 14.21 5.26 6.26
N TYR A 33 13.76 6.17 7.12
CA TYR A 33 12.58 6.98 6.86
C TYR A 33 12.96 7.91 5.70
N GLY A 34 12.91 7.36 4.50
CA GLY A 34 13.47 7.97 3.30
C GLY A 34 13.18 7.07 2.12
N HIS A 35 12.14 7.46 1.36
CA HIS A 35 11.88 7.12 -0.03
C HIS A 35 12.30 5.69 -0.40
N GLY A 36 11.45 4.73 -0.03
CA GLY A 36 11.69 3.32 -0.31
C GLY A 36 11.93 3.09 -1.80
N ALA A 37 13.17 2.73 -2.13
CA ALA A 37 13.68 2.12 -3.36
C ALA A 37 13.23 2.74 -4.70
N ASP A 38 14.13 2.83 -5.67
CA ASP A 38 13.93 3.38 -7.01
C ASP A 38 12.96 2.55 -7.90
N THR A 39 11.98 1.88 -7.32
CA THR A 39 10.88 1.22 -8.01
C THR A 39 9.95 2.31 -8.53
N LYS A 40 10.15 2.67 -9.80
CA LYS A 40 9.24 3.55 -10.53
C LYS A 40 7.83 2.95 -10.47
N LEU A 41 6.99 3.51 -9.60
CA LEU A 41 5.59 3.08 -9.46
C LEU A 41 4.89 3.20 -10.82
N PRO A 42 3.87 2.34 -11.09
CA PRO A 42 3.04 2.50 -12.27
C PRO A 42 2.52 3.93 -12.39
N ASN A 43 2.49 4.45 -13.63
CA ASN A 43 2.12 5.84 -13.90
C ASN A 43 0.61 6.07 -13.88
N GLY A 44 -0.21 5.03 -13.77
CA GLY A 44 -1.65 5.13 -13.66
C GLY A 44 -2.07 5.70 -12.31
N VAL A 45 -2.84 6.78 -12.33
CA VAL A 45 -3.35 7.50 -11.16
C VAL A 45 -4.85 7.74 -11.29
N ILE A 46 -5.52 7.94 -10.16
CA ILE A 46 -6.95 8.28 -10.12
C ILE A 46 -7.24 9.75 -9.77
N GLY A 47 -6.19 10.53 -9.52
CA GLY A 47 -6.31 11.98 -9.26
C GLY A 47 -6.76 12.34 -7.86
N ILE A 48 -6.19 11.70 -6.84
CA ILE A 48 -6.39 12.06 -5.43
C ILE A 48 -5.07 12.27 -4.69
N SER A 49 -5.12 12.97 -3.56
CA SER A 49 -4.12 12.83 -2.49
C SER A 49 -4.72 12.07 -1.31
N LEU A 50 -3.86 11.50 -0.46
CA LEU A 50 -4.26 10.83 0.77
C LEU A 50 -3.70 11.59 1.98
N HIS A 51 -4.48 11.69 3.03
CA HIS A 51 -4.05 12.17 4.34
C HIS A 51 -4.10 11.03 5.35
N VAL A 52 -3.14 11.01 6.27
CA VAL A 52 -3.09 10.06 7.37
C VAL A 52 -3.62 10.76 8.63
N GLY A 53 -4.59 10.15 9.29
CA GLY A 53 -5.09 10.58 10.60
C GLY A 53 -5.14 9.41 11.59
N ALA A 54 -5.38 9.73 12.86
CA ALA A 54 -5.69 8.76 13.90
C ALA A 54 -6.63 9.43 14.91
N GLU A 55 -7.52 8.67 15.53
CA GLU A 55 -8.45 9.22 16.53
C GLU A 55 -7.71 9.58 17.82
N ARG A 56 -6.78 8.71 18.26
CA ARG A 56 -5.93 8.92 19.42
C ARG A 56 -4.50 8.52 19.12
N ILE A 57 -3.57 9.04 19.92
CA ILE A 57 -2.18 8.58 19.89
C ILE A 57 -2.14 7.09 20.24
N GLY A 58 -1.55 6.30 19.35
CA GLY A 58 -1.45 4.84 19.49
C GLY A 58 -2.57 4.06 18.80
N ASP A 59 -3.63 4.72 18.33
CA ASP A 59 -4.66 4.05 17.53
C ASP A 59 -4.14 3.76 16.11
N PRO A 60 -4.71 2.74 15.43
CA PRO A 60 -4.39 2.48 14.03
C PRO A 60 -4.63 3.72 13.16
N ALA A 61 -3.70 3.95 12.22
CA ALA A 61 -3.85 5.00 11.23
C ALA A 61 -5.09 4.77 10.34
N ILE A 62 -5.77 5.87 10.04
CA ILE A 62 -6.90 5.96 9.11
C ILE A 62 -6.45 6.83 7.93
N LEU A 63 -6.81 6.40 6.72
CA LEU A 63 -6.49 7.12 5.49
C LEU A 63 -7.74 7.82 4.96
N TYR A 64 -7.62 9.11 4.70
CA TYR A 64 -8.68 9.94 4.15
C TYR A 64 -8.29 10.48 2.78
N VAL A 65 -9.28 10.70 1.93
CA VAL A 65 -9.09 11.42 0.66
C VAL A 65 -8.84 12.90 0.96
N GLY A 66 -7.61 13.35 0.71
CA GLY A 66 -7.16 14.70 1.03
C GLY A 66 -7.57 15.73 -0.02
N MET A 67 -7.39 15.44 -1.30
CA MET A 67 -7.79 16.28 -2.42
C MET A 67 -8.32 15.38 -3.53
N VAL A 68 -9.28 15.87 -4.30
CA VAL A 68 -9.77 15.20 -5.51
C VAL A 68 -9.63 16.17 -6.68
N HIS A 69 -8.93 15.75 -7.72
CA HIS A 69 -8.77 16.56 -8.93
C HIS A 69 -10.14 16.75 -9.62
N PRO A 70 -10.63 17.98 -9.85
CA PRO A 70 -11.99 18.22 -10.36
C PRO A 70 -12.31 17.55 -11.69
N GLU A 71 -11.32 17.40 -12.57
CA GLU A 71 -11.50 16.73 -13.87
C GLU A 71 -10.99 15.27 -13.86
N GLY A 72 -10.53 14.80 -12.70
CA GLY A 72 -9.89 13.51 -12.55
C GLY A 72 -10.86 12.34 -12.49
N PRO A 73 -10.38 11.10 -12.70
CA PRO A 73 -11.21 9.90 -12.66
C PRO A 73 -11.96 9.72 -11.35
N ALA A 74 -11.30 9.97 -10.21
CA ALA A 74 -11.93 9.83 -8.90
C ALA A 74 -13.11 10.79 -8.71
N HIS A 75 -12.99 12.04 -9.16
CA HIS A 75 -14.09 13.01 -9.10
C HIS A 75 -15.30 12.53 -9.91
N LYS A 76 -15.06 12.09 -11.15
CA LYS A 76 -16.07 11.58 -12.07
C LYS A 76 -16.78 10.34 -11.52
N ALA A 77 -16.03 9.48 -10.83
CA ALA A 77 -16.59 8.27 -10.20
C ALA A 77 -17.44 8.57 -8.97
N GLY A 78 -17.27 9.73 -8.33
CA GLY A 78 -18.05 10.11 -7.16
C GLY A 78 -17.26 10.20 -5.86
N LEU A 79 -15.95 9.91 -5.86
CA LEU A 79 -15.10 10.03 -4.68
C LEU A 79 -14.94 11.52 -4.30
N ARG A 80 -14.92 11.82 -3.00
CA ARG A 80 -14.92 13.19 -2.46
C ARG A 80 -13.83 13.38 -1.42
N HIS A 81 -13.49 14.65 -1.20
CA HIS A 81 -12.63 15.04 -0.08
C HIS A 81 -13.27 14.61 1.24
N GLY A 82 -12.47 14.08 2.16
CA GLY A 82 -12.90 13.64 3.48
C GLY A 82 -13.36 12.19 3.54
N ASP A 83 -13.59 11.52 2.40
CA ASP A 83 -13.95 10.11 2.37
C ASP A 83 -12.85 9.28 3.07
N GLU A 84 -13.26 8.41 3.98
CA GLU A 84 -12.37 7.42 4.60
C GLU A 84 -12.15 6.28 3.61
N LEU A 85 -10.89 5.98 3.29
CA LEU A 85 -10.54 4.86 2.43
C LEU A 85 -10.60 3.56 3.25
N VAL A 86 -11.40 2.60 2.80
CA VAL A 86 -11.64 1.34 3.53
C VAL A 86 -10.95 0.15 2.87
N SER A 87 -11.08 0.02 1.55
CA SER A 87 -10.44 -1.05 0.79
C SER A 87 -10.06 -0.63 -0.63
N VAL A 88 -9.08 -1.32 -1.19
CA VAL A 88 -8.65 -1.17 -2.59
C VAL A 88 -8.56 -2.55 -3.22
N ASP A 89 -9.28 -2.76 -4.32
CA ASP A 89 -9.45 -4.04 -5.02
C ASP A 89 -9.87 -5.18 -4.06
N GLY A 90 -10.73 -4.85 -3.08
CA GLY A 90 -11.24 -5.78 -2.07
C GLY A 90 -10.27 -6.08 -0.94
N MET A 91 -9.05 -5.51 -0.96
CA MET A 91 -8.09 -5.64 0.14
C MET A 91 -8.25 -4.47 1.13
N PRO A 92 -8.42 -4.75 2.43
CA PRO A 92 -8.58 -3.70 3.43
C PRO A 92 -7.29 -2.87 3.55
N VAL A 93 -7.44 -1.55 3.72
CA VAL A 93 -6.29 -0.65 3.91
C VAL A 93 -5.88 -0.49 5.38
N LYS A 94 -6.74 -0.90 6.32
CA LYS A 94 -6.44 -0.85 7.76
C LYS A 94 -5.16 -1.61 8.08
N GLY A 95 -4.25 -0.97 8.81
CA GLY A 95 -2.96 -1.54 9.20
C GLY A 95 -1.90 -1.51 8.11
N LYS A 96 -2.20 -0.96 6.92
CA LYS A 96 -1.20 -0.69 5.88
C LYS A 96 -0.60 0.69 6.04
N SER A 97 0.65 0.83 5.64
CA SER A 97 1.31 2.12 5.50
C SER A 97 0.73 2.93 4.33
N TYR A 98 0.97 4.25 4.36
CA TYR A 98 0.62 5.14 3.26
C TYR A 98 1.18 4.65 1.91
N GLU A 99 2.44 4.21 1.90
CA GLU A 99 3.15 3.79 0.68
C GLU A 99 2.56 2.50 0.09
N GLU A 100 2.19 1.54 0.94
CA GLU A 100 1.51 0.31 0.50
C GLU A 100 0.17 0.66 -0.17
N VAL A 101 -0.61 1.56 0.44
CA VAL A 101 -1.92 1.94 -0.11
C VAL A 101 -1.79 2.73 -1.40
N VAL A 102 -0.80 3.63 -1.51
CA VAL A 102 -0.47 4.29 -2.78
C VAL A 102 -0.12 3.25 -3.85
N THR A 103 0.61 2.21 -3.50
CA THR A 103 0.98 1.14 -4.44
C THR A 103 -0.24 0.34 -4.89
N MET A 104 -1.20 0.07 -3.98
CA MET A 104 -2.46 -0.60 -4.32
C MET A 104 -3.33 0.24 -5.28
N ILE A 105 -3.40 1.55 -5.05
CA ILE A 105 -4.20 2.46 -5.88
C ILE A 105 -3.57 2.66 -7.25
N ARG A 106 -2.24 2.73 -7.32
CA ARG A 106 -1.52 2.84 -8.59
C ARG A 106 -1.63 1.54 -9.39
N GLY A 107 -1.40 1.66 -10.69
CA GLY A 107 -1.48 0.54 -11.62
C GLY A 107 -1.25 1.03 -13.05
N GLU A 108 -1.47 0.15 -14.02
CA GLU A 108 -1.35 0.51 -15.43
C GLU A 108 -2.46 1.50 -15.83
N ALA A 109 -2.12 2.50 -16.62
CA ALA A 109 -3.12 3.41 -17.19
C ALA A 109 -4.09 2.65 -18.10
N GLY A 110 -5.37 2.99 -18.04
CA GLY A 110 -6.47 2.29 -18.73
C GLY A 110 -7.04 1.11 -17.95
N THR A 111 -6.44 0.71 -16.82
CA THR A 111 -7.03 -0.28 -15.92
C THR A 111 -7.97 0.36 -14.90
N VAL A 112 -8.83 -0.44 -14.28
CA VAL A 112 -9.76 0.01 -13.23
C VAL A 112 -9.26 -0.40 -11.86
N VAL A 113 -9.35 0.51 -10.89
CA VAL A 113 -9.24 0.21 -9.46
C VAL A 113 -10.62 0.24 -8.82
N LYS A 114 -10.93 -0.74 -7.97
CA LYS A 114 -12.11 -0.71 -7.12
C LYS A 114 -11.74 -0.12 -5.77
N VAL A 115 -12.44 0.92 -5.36
CA VAL A 115 -12.22 1.58 -4.07
C VAL A 115 -13.49 1.50 -3.27
N GLU A 116 -13.41 0.99 -2.04
CA GLU A 116 -14.47 1.17 -1.06
C GLU A 116 -14.09 2.33 -0.14
N ALA A 117 -15.02 3.28 -0.03
CA ALA A 117 -14.86 4.47 0.77
C ALA A 117 -16.09 4.66 1.66
N LYS A 118 -15.91 5.41 2.74
CA LYS A 118 -16.98 5.69 3.70
C LYS A 118 -17.09 7.19 3.92
N ASP A 119 -18.32 7.68 3.81
CA ASP A 119 -18.70 9.06 4.12
C ASP A 119 -19.80 9.07 5.21
N GLU A 120 -20.46 10.21 5.41
CA GLU A 120 -21.57 10.36 6.35
C GLU A 120 -22.79 9.47 6.03
N LYS A 121 -22.96 9.07 4.76
CA LYS A 121 -24.07 8.21 4.30
C LYS A 121 -23.72 6.74 4.46
N GLY A 122 -22.46 6.42 4.66
CA GLY A 122 -21.96 5.07 4.93
C GLY A 122 -21.00 4.57 3.85
N LEU A 123 -20.84 3.25 3.79
CA LEU A 123 -19.91 2.60 2.88
C LEU A 123 -20.45 2.63 1.44
N HIS A 124 -19.59 2.99 0.49
CA HIS A 124 -19.89 2.94 -0.93
C HIS A 124 -18.68 2.49 -1.74
N ALA A 125 -18.94 1.76 -2.83
CA ALA A 125 -17.91 1.20 -3.70
C ALA A 125 -17.88 1.92 -5.05
N LEU A 126 -16.68 2.25 -5.52
CA LEU A 126 -16.43 2.99 -6.75
C LEU A 126 -15.47 2.20 -7.64
N SER A 127 -15.76 2.15 -8.94
CA SER A 127 -14.84 1.64 -9.96
C SER A 127 -14.25 2.83 -10.71
N ILE A 128 -12.94 3.01 -10.60
CA ILE A 128 -12.25 4.23 -11.05
C ILE A 128 -11.19 3.85 -12.07
N GLU A 129 -11.26 4.44 -13.26
CA GLU A 129 -10.23 4.24 -14.29
C GLU A 129 -8.93 4.98 -13.92
N ARG A 130 -7.80 4.29 -14.02
CA ARG A 130 -6.48 4.89 -13.87
C ARG A 130 -6.11 5.61 -15.17
N VAL A 131 -5.80 6.89 -15.10
CA VAL A 131 -5.24 7.65 -16.23
C VAL A 131 -3.74 7.76 -16.11
N ALA A 132 -3.04 7.93 -17.23
CA ALA A 132 -1.61 8.22 -17.19
C ALA A 132 -1.37 9.55 -16.45
N GLY A 133 -0.45 9.55 -15.49
CA GLY A 133 -0.25 10.69 -14.58
C GLY A 133 0.21 11.99 -15.25
N ASP A 134 0.79 11.92 -16.45
CA ASP A 134 1.13 13.07 -17.30
C ASP A 134 -0.08 13.66 -18.04
N LYS A 135 -1.16 12.88 -18.20
CA LYS A 135 -2.42 13.32 -18.82
C LYS A 135 -3.39 13.95 -17.84
N LEU A 136 -3.18 13.78 -16.54
CA LEU A 136 -3.98 14.48 -15.54
C LEU A 136 -3.44 15.92 -15.44
N PRO A 137 -4.27 16.95 -15.66
CA PRO A 137 -3.85 18.33 -15.47
C PRO A 137 -3.23 18.48 -14.08
N ARG A 138 -2.08 19.16 -14.01
CA ARG A 138 -1.56 19.52 -12.69
C ARG A 138 -2.47 20.61 -12.17
N GLY A 139 -3.15 20.34 -11.05
CA GLY A 139 -3.73 21.41 -10.24
C GLY A 139 -2.64 22.42 -9.87
N PRO A 140 -2.99 23.64 -9.43
CA PRO A 140 -2.00 24.60 -8.96
C PRO A 140 -1.08 23.86 -7.99
N SER A 141 0.21 23.75 -8.32
CA SER A 141 1.17 22.97 -7.54
C SER A 141 1.10 23.43 -6.10
N GLY A 142 0.42 22.65 -5.25
CA GLY A 142 0.65 22.71 -3.82
C GLY A 142 2.14 22.42 -3.64
N SER A 143 2.82 23.26 -2.88
CA SER A 143 4.22 23.10 -2.54
C SER A 143 4.42 21.75 -1.84
N HIS A 144 4.64 20.70 -2.62
CA HIS A 144 5.33 19.52 -2.11
C HIS A 144 6.79 19.94 -2.02
N GLY A 145 7.26 20.03 -0.77
CA GLY A 145 8.47 20.72 -0.35
C GLY A 145 9.61 20.57 -1.34
N ASN A 146 10.18 21.71 -1.71
CA ASN A 146 11.51 21.74 -2.31
C ASN A 146 12.44 20.86 -1.47
N GLN A 147 13.25 20.04 -2.14
CA GLN A 147 14.40 19.44 -1.48
C GLN A 147 15.22 20.58 -0.88
N ALA A 148 15.48 20.50 0.43
CA ALA A 148 16.40 21.41 1.08
C ALA A 148 17.77 21.32 0.37
N PRO A 149 18.48 22.45 0.22
CA PRO A 149 19.75 22.54 -0.50
C PRO A 149 20.84 21.65 0.11
#